data_AF-A0A833G459-F1
#
_entry.id   AF-A0A833G459-F1
#
_cell.length_a   1.000
_cell.length_b   1.000
_cell.length_c   1.000
_cell.angle_alpha   90.00
_cell.angle_beta   90.00
_cell.angle_gamma   90.00
#
_symmetry.space_group_name_H-M   'P 1'
#
loop_
_entity.id
_entity.type
_entity.pdbx_description
1 polymer ?
#
loop_
_entity_poly.entity_id
_entity_poly.type
_entity_poly.pdbx_seq_one_letter_code
_entity_poly.pdbx_strand_id
1 'polypeptide(L)' 'LVAAADMLETAISETLGRGLRTADIWTEGTEKVGTREMGSAIIADLERLAGG' A
#
# COMPACT_ATOMS: atom_id res chain seq x y z
N LEU A 1 14.88 7.56 -12.72
CA LEU A 1 13.53 6.98 -12.73
C LEU A 1 13.42 5.71 -11.88
N VAL A 2 14.48 4.89 -11.76
CA VAL A 2 14.48 3.67 -10.92
C VAL A 2 14.09 3.97 -9.46
N ALA A 3 14.66 5.00 -8.84
CA ALA A 3 14.37 5.34 -7.45
C ALA A 3 12.87 5.62 -7.15
N ALA A 4 12.13 6.21 -8.08
CA ALA A 4 10.70 6.48 -7.87
C ALA A 4 9.87 5.18 -7.95
N ALA A 5 10.27 4.24 -8.80
CA ALA A 5 9.65 2.93 -8.86
C ALA A 5 9.93 2.13 -7.58
N ASP A 6 11.18 2.14 -7.10
CA ASP A 6 11.58 1.46 -5.86
C ASP A 6 10.78 1.98 -4.64
N MET A 7 10.55 3.30 -4.57
CA MET A 7 9.73 3.92 -3.52
C MET A 7 8.27 3.47 -3.59
N LEU A 8 7.70 3.38 -4.80
CA LEU A 8 6.33 2.90 -4.99
C LEU A 8 6.20 1.42 -4.58
N GLU A 9 7.15 0.57 -4.98
CA GLU A 9 7.18 -0.83 -4.59
C GLU A 9 7.31 -1.00 -3.06
N THR A 10 8.11 -0.14 -2.42
CA THR A 10 8.22 -0.10 -0.96
C THR A 10 6.90 0.31 -0.31
N ALA A 11 6.24 1.36 -0.81
CA ALA A 11 4.95 1.81 -0.30
C ALA A 11 3.87 0.72 -0.40
N ILE A 12 3.81 0.01 -1.54
CA ILE A 12 2.88 -1.12 -1.74
C ILE A 12 3.19 -2.24 -0.73
N SER A 13 4.47 -2.57 -0.56
CA SER A 13 4.91 -3.62 0.37
C SER A 13 4.53 -3.30 1.82
N GLU A 14 4.69 -2.05 2.24
CA GLU A 14 4.30 -1.59 3.58
C GLU A 14 2.78 -1.56 3.76
N THR A 15 2.03 -1.10 2.76
CA THR A 15 0.56 -1.15 2.77
C THR A 15 0.07 -2.58 2.95
N LEU A 16 0.64 -3.53 2.21
CA LEU A 16 0.32 -4.94 2.35
C LEU A 16 0.84 -5.52 3.68
N GLY A 17 1.97 -5.04 4.19
CA GLY A 17 2.54 -5.43 5.49
C GLY A 17 1.64 -5.04 6.68
N ARG A 18 0.84 -3.98 6.54
CA ARG A 18 -0.20 -3.60 7.50
C ARG A 18 -1.44 -4.50 7.48
N GLY A 19 -1.48 -5.48 6.57
CA GLY A 19 -2.60 -6.41 6.44
C GLY A 19 -3.78 -5.88 5.64
N LEU A 20 -3.65 -4.76 4.91
CA LEU A 20 -4.72 -4.28 4.02
C LEU A 20 -4.77 -5.14 2.76
N ARG A 21 -5.96 -5.60 2.36
CA ARG A 21 -6.16 -6.43 1.15
C ARG A 21 -7.41 -6.02 0.40
N THR A 22 -7.31 -5.91 -0.92
CA THR A 22 -8.50 -5.82 -1.78
C THR A 22 -9.20 -7.18 -1.87
N ALA A 23 -10.45 -7.17 -2.33
CA ALA A 23 -11.31 -8.35 -2.29
C ALA A 23 -10.78 -9.58 -3.06
N ASP A 24 -9.92 -9.37 -4.06
CA ASP A 24 -9.30 -10.39 -4.91
C ASP A 24 -8.15 -11.15 -4.22
N ILE A 25 -7.50 -10.53 -3.23
CA ILE A 25 -6.33 -11.11 -2.50
C ILE A 25 -6.55 -11.19 -0.99
N TRP A 26 -7.79 -11.00 -0.54
CA TRP A 26 -8.12 -11.01 0.89
C TRP A 26 -8.08 -12.43 1.46
N THR A 27 -7.58 -12.54 2.69
CA THR A 27 -7.55 -13.78 3.47
C THR A 27 -7.96 -13.52 4.92
N GLU A 28 -8.42 -14.55 5.63
CA GLU A 28 -8.78 -14.43 7.03
C GLU A 28 -7.59 -13.90 7.86
N GLY A 29 -7.85 -12.95 8.77
CA GLY A 29 -6.81 -12.26 9.53
C GLY A 29 -6.22 -11.02 8.84
N THR A 30 -6.70 -10.63 7.66
CA THR A 30 -6.37 -9.36 6.99
C THR A 30 -7.57 -8.40 6.97
N GLU A 31 -7.33 -7.11 6.80
CA GLU A 31 -8.38 -6.10 6.66
C GLU A 31 -8.79 -5.97 5.20
N LYS A 32 -10.07 -6.21 4.91
CA LYS A 32 -10.62 -6.08 3.56
C LYS A 32 -10.93 -4.62 3.25
N VAL A 33 -10.30 -4.08 2.23
CA VAL A 33 -10.48 -2.68 1.77
C VAL A 33 -10.96 -2.61 0.33
N GLY A 34 -11.61 -1.50 -0.02
CA GLY A 34 -11.97 -1.16 -1.40
C GLY A 34 -10.79 -0.58 -2.20
N THR A 35 -11.00 -0.40 -3.51
CA THR A 35 -10.00 0.18 -4.42
C THR A 35 -9.55 1.57 -4.00
N ARG A 36 -10.49 2.43 -3.59
CA ARG A 36 -10.19 3.80 -3.16
C ARG A 36 -9.35 3.80 -1.89
N GLU A 37 -9.72 2.99 -0.90
CA GLU A 37 -9.04 2.88 0.38
C GLU A 37 -7.62 2.34 0.20
N MET A 38 -7.44 1.30 -0.62
CA MET A 38 -6.12 0.78 -0.98
C MET A 38 -5.24 1.86 -1.62
N GLY A 39 -5.78 2.62 -2.58
CA GLY A 39 -5.05 3.72 -3.21
C GLY A 39 -4.66 4.81 -2.21
N SER A 40 -5.57 5.21 -1.33
CA SER A 40 -5.27 6.17 -0.26
C SER A 40 -4.19 5.67 0.70
N ALA A 41 -4.19 4.38 1.04
CA ALA A 41 -3.18 3.77 1.90
C ALA A 41 -1.78 3.77 1.26
N ILE A 42 -1.68 3.43 -0.03
CA ILE A 42 -0.43 3.45 -0.79
C ILE A 42 0.11 4.88 -0.91
N ILE A 43 -0.75 5.86 -1.19
CA ILE A 43 -0.35 7.27 -1.27
C ILE A 43 0.21 7.74 0.08
N ALA A 44 -0.46 7.42 1.18
CA ALA A 44 0.02 7.79 2.51
C ALA A 44 1.39 7.16 2.84
N ASP A 45 1.62 5.89 2.49
CA ASP A 45 2.92 5.25 2.69
C ASP A 45 3.99 5.87 1.78
N LEU A 46 3.65 6.21 0.53
CA LEU A 46 4.56 6.88 -0.41
C LEU A 46 4.95 8.29 0.06
N GLU A 47 4.00 9.08 0.57
CA GLU A 47 4.25 10.41 1.14
C GLU A 47 5.20 10.33 2.33
N ARG A 48 4.97 9.35 3.22
CA ARG A 48 5.85 9.08 4.37
C ARG A 48 7.28 8.72 3.92
N LEU A 49 7.43 7.91 2.87
CA LEU A 49 8.74 7.54 2.32
C LEU A 49 9.43 8.71 1.60
N ALA A 50 8.66 9.64 1.02
CA ALA A 50 9.17 10.84 0.37
C ALA A 50 9.62 11.94 1.35
N GLY A 51 9.46 11.72 2.66
CA GLY A 51 9.82 12.69 3.71
C GLY A 51 8.72 13.71 4.00
N GLY A 52 7.46 13.37 3.71
CA GLY A 52 6.28 14.06 4.23
C GLY A 52 6.10 13.89 5.73
#